data_AF-A0A1H1S4A9-F1
#
_entry.id   AF-A0A1H1S4A9-F1
#
_cell.length_a   1.000
_cell.length_b   1.000
_cell.length_c   1.000
_cell.angle_alpha   90.00
_cell.angle_beta   90.00
_cell.angle_gamma   90.00
#
_symmetry.space_group_name_H-M   'P 1'
#
loop_
_entity.id
_entity.type
_entity.pdbx_description
1 polymer ?
#
loop_
_entity_poly.entity_id
_entity_poly.type
_entity_poly.pdbx_seq_one_letter_code
_entity_poly.pdbx_strand_id
1 'polypeptide(L)'
;MFENTLQDSPRVDLPEEAVVGKRVDLAGPAVNTFSGIYKLEFRGPGEPYFVTLYRTYWDSISFIVPDKVGEHVVEGYYSSGTSVPEDAHIFGTINIVPA
;
A
#
# COMPACT_ATOMS: atom_id res chain seq x y z
N MET A 1 3.40 -29.90 -22.78
CA MET A 1 3.34 -28.43 -22.86
C MET A 1 2.61 -28.01 -21.60
N PHE A 2 3.34 -27.66 -20.54
CA PHE A 2 2.74 -27.13 -19.32
C PHE A 2 2.65 -25.63 -19.52
N GLU A 3 1.46 -25.14 -19.83
CA GLU A 3 1.16 -23.72 -19.69
C GLU A 3 1.18 -23.43 -18.18
N ASN A 4 2.37 -23.13 -17.66
CA ASN A 4 2.46 -22.28 -16.48
C ASN A 4 1.95 -20.91 -16.91
N THR A 5 0.62 -20.73 -16.96
CA THR A 5 0.06 -19.43 -16.66
C THR A 5 0.54 -19.14 -15.25
N LEU A 6 1.65 -18.39 -15.15
CA LEU A 6 1.99 -17.69 -13.91
C LEU A 6 0.67 -17.10 -13.45
N GLN A 7 0.17 -17.57 -12.31
CA GLN A 7 -0.84 -16.83 -11.59
C GLN A 7 -0.25 -15.43 -11.45
N ASP A 8 -0.84 -14.46 -12.15
CA ASP A 8 -0.57 -13.05 -11.91
C ASP A 8 -0.67 -12.89 -10.39
N SER A 9 0.49 -12.68 -9.75
CA SER A 9 0.59 -12.50 -8.32
C SER A 9 -0.46 -11.46 -7.93
N PRO A 10 -1.33 -11.70 -6.94
CA PRO A 10 -2.37 -10.75 -6.60
C PRO A 10 -1.71 -9.49 -6.06
N ARG A 11 -1.41 -8.53 -6.94
CA ARG A 11 -0.88 -7.22 -6.55
C ARG A 11 -2.02 -6.46 -5.90
N VAL A 12 -1.73 -5.87 -4.76
CA VAL A 12 -2.65 -4.94 -4.12
C VAL A 12 -2.65 -3.67 -4.96
N ASP A 13 -3.76 -3.40 -5.64
CA ASP A 13 -3.90 -2.22 -6.48
C ASP A 13 -4.02 -0.96 -5.60
N LEU A 14 -3.10 -0.03 -5.80
CA LEU A 14 -3.22 1.33 -5.28
C LEU A 14 -4.17 2.13 -6.17
N PRO A 15 -5.02 3.00 -5.59
CA PRO A 15 -5.79 3.92 -6.41
C PRO A 15 -4.85 4.89 -7.13
N GLU A 16 -5.18 5.24 -8.38
CA GLU A 16 -4.41 6.23 -9.15
C GLU A 16 -4.45 7.61 -8.49
N GLU A 17 -5.58 7.95 -7.88
CA GLU A 17 -5.83 9.24 -7.23
C GLU A 17 -6.43 9.06 -5.83
N ALA A 18 -6.00 9.90 -4.89
CA ALA A 18 -6.54 9.94 -3.54
C ALA A 18 -6.72 11.36 -3.02
N VAL A 19 -7.85 11.61 -2.37
CA VAL A 19 -8.27 12.94 -1.92
C VAL A 19 -7.88 13.16 -0.45
N VAL A 20 -7.22 14.28 -0.12
CA VAL A 20 -6.80 14.62 1.26
C VAL A 20 -7.95 14.44 2.26
N GLY A 21 -7.67 13.78 3.38
CA GLY A 21 -8.64 13.54 4.45
C GLY A 21 -9.66 12.44 4.17
N LYS A 22 -9.72 11.89 2.94
CA LYS A 22 -10.51 10.69 2.66
C LYS A 22 -9.78 9.44 3.13
N ARG A 23 -10.55 8.37 3.26
CA ARG A 23 -10.04 7.05 3.60
C ARG A 23 -9.78 6.28 2.31
N VAL A 24 -8.62 5.63 2.24
CA VAL A 24 -8.30 4.62 1.23
C VAL A 24 -8.29 3.27 1.93
N ASP A 25 -9.00 2.30 1.37
CA ASP A 25 -9.01 0.90 1.80
C ASP A 25 -8.26 0.07 0.74
N LEU A 26 -7.28 -0.72 1.19
CA LEU A 26 -6.50 -1.61 0.35
C LEU A 26 -6.74 -3.05 0.81
N ALA A 27 -7.11 -3.91 -0.12
CA ALA A 27 -7.30 -5.34 0.10
C ALA A 27 -6.17 -6.10 -0.61
N GLY A 28 -5.59 -7.09 0.08
CA GLY A 28 -4.57 -7.98 -0.46
C GLY A 28 -4.86 -9.43 -0.12
N PRO A 29 -3.97 -10.37 -0.46
CA PRO A 29 -4.17 -11.76 -0.09
C PRO A 29 -4.15 -11.94 1.43
N ALA A 30 -5.00 -12.84 1.91
CA ALA A 30 -5.28 -13.11 3.33
C ALA A 30 -4.11 -13.69 4.15
N VAL A 31 -2.89 -13.65 3.61
CA VAL A 31 -1.70 -13.98 4.37
C VAL A 31 -1.52 -12.90 5.45
N ASN A 32 -0.86 -13.21 6.56
CA ASN A 32 -0.59 -12.32 7.71
C ASN A 32 0.19 -11.02 7.37
N THR A 33 0.11 -10.55 6.14
CA THR A 33 0.93 -9.51 5.58
C THR A 33 0.66 -8.16 6.18
N PHE A 34 -0.59 -7.88 6.49
CA PHE A 34 -0.98 -6.68 7.21
C PHE A 34 -0.95 -6.89 8.73
N SER A 35 0.15 -7.47 9.22
CA SER A 35 0.48 -7.47 10.63
C SER A 35 0.72 -6.03 11.11
N GLY A 36 0.61 -5.79 12.42
CA GLY A 36 0.80 -4.45 13.00
C GLY A 36 2.21 -3.83 12.82
N ILE A 37 3.11 -4.54 12.15
CA ILE A 37 4.46 -4.11 11.79
C ILE A 37 4.58 -3.69 10.31
N TYR A 38 3.53 -3.85 9.50
CA TYR A 38 3.49 -3.39 8.13
C TYR A 38 3.43 -1.86 8.08
N LYS A 39 4.16 -1.26 7.15
CA LYS A 39 4.26 0.19 6.95
C LYS A 39 4.13 0.50 5.48
N LEU A 40 3.54 1.66 5.18
CA LEU A 40 3.57 2.25 3.84
C LEU A 40 4.41 3.52 3.89
N GLU A 41 5.50 3.53 3.13
CA GLU A 41 6.30 4.73 2.88
C GLU A 41 5.78 5.44 1.63
N PHE A 42 5.63 6.74 1.73
CA PHE A 42 5.28 7.62 0.63
C PHE A 42 6.49 8.48 0.30
N ARG A 43 6.94 8.42 -0.95
CA ARG A 43 8.07 9.19 -1.48
C ARG A 43 7.57 10.09 -2.59
N GLY A 44 7.49 11.38 -2.30
CA GLY A 44 7.02 12.41 -3.23
C GLY A 44 8.00 13.59 -3.32
N PRO A 45 7.54 14.81 -3.63
CA PRO A 45 8.40 15.99 -3.78
C PRO A 45 9.01 16.48 -2.45
N GLY A 46 8.53 16.01 -1.30
CA GLY A 46 9.05 16.34 0.02
C GLY A 46 9.85 15.20 0.67
N GLU A 47 10.09 15.31 1.98
CA GLU A 47 10.68 14.22 2.76
C GLU A 47 9.78 12.98 2.75
N PRO A 48 10.34 11.77 2.63
CA PRO A 48 9.60 10.53 2.78
C PRO A 48 8.85 10.47 4.11
N TYR A 49 7.65 9.92 4.10
CA TYR A 49 6.83 9.82 5.31
C TYR A 49 6.05 8.51 5.35
N PHE A 50 5.59 8.19 6.57
CA PHE A 50 4.73 7.04 6.83
C PHE A 50 3.31 7.47 7.11
N VAL A 51 2.34 6.69 6.64
CA VAL A 51 0.95 6.82 7.05
C VAL A 51 0.64 5.84 8.18
N THR A 52 -0.25 6.26 9.08
CA THR A 52 -0.82 5.35 10.07
C THR A 52 -1.79 4.40 9.37
N LEU A 53 -1.51 3.10 9.49
CA LEU A 53 -2.36 2.05 8.95
C LEU A 53 -3.35 1.56 10.01
N TYR A 54 -4.61 1.41 9.59
CA TYR A 54 -5.66 0.79 10.37
C TYR A 54 -6.03 -0.52 9.71
N ARG A 55 -5.89 -1.62 10.45
CA ARG A 55 -6.36 -2.92 9.98
C ARG A 55 -7.89 -2.94 9.99
N THR A 56 -8.48 -3.28 8.85
CA THR A 56 -9.95 -3.28 8.64
C THR A 56 -10.51 -4.69 8.62
N TYR A 57 -9.73 -5.65 8.11
CA TYR A 57 -10.03 -7.07 8.13
C TYR A 57 -8.74 -7.91 8.24
N TRP A 58 -8.82 -9.24 8.07
CA TRP A 58 -7.64 -10.12 8.06
C TRP A 58 -6.73 -9.89 6.86
N ASP A 59 -7.27 -9.37 5.78
CA ASP A 59 -6.65 -9.22 4.46
C ASP A 59 -6.65 -7.77 3.97
N SER A 60 -7.01 -6.82 4.84
CA SER A 60 -7.30 -5.45 4.43
C SER A 60 -6.78 -4.42 5.44
N ILE A 61 -6.21 -3.34 4.91
CA ILE A 61 -5.77 -2.16 5.65
C ILE A 61 -6.44 -0.92 5.09
N SER A 62 -6.42 0.14 5.89
CA SER A 62 -6.83 1.47 5.46
C SER A 62 -5.94 2.54 6.03
N PHE A 63 -5.94 3.69 5.40
CA PHE A 63 -5.30 4.89 5.92
C PHE A 63 -6.10 6.12 5.55
N ILE A 64 -5.89 7.20 6.30
CA ILE A 64 -6.40 8.53 5.96
C ILE A 64 -5.36 9.22 5.09
N VAL A 65 -5.79 9.72 3.93
CA VAL A 65 -4.92 10.40 2.97
C VAL A 65 -4.37 11.67 3.61
N PRO A 66 -3.04 11.80 3.73
CA PRO A 66 -2.41 12.94 4.39
C PRO A 66 -2.46 14.19 3.51
N ASP A 67 -2.35 15.36 4.13
CA ASP A 67 -2.22 16.65 3.42
C ASP A 67 -0.81 16.81 2.83
N LYS A 68 -0.56 16.02 1.78
CA LYS A 68 0.70 15.92 1.04
C LYS A 68 0.36 15.80 -0.44
N VAL A 69 -0.15 16.88 -1.02
CA VAL A 69 -0.61 16.92 -2.42
C VAL A 69 0.54 16.65 -3.39
N GLY A 70 0.22 15.97 -4.50
CA GLY A 70 1.14 15.64 -5.59
C GLY A 70 1.34 14.14 -5.77
N GLU A 71 2.19 13.78 -6.73
CA GLU A 71 2.53 12.40 -7.05
C GLU A 71 3.48 11.80 -6.01
N HIS A 72 3.16 10.59 -5.54
CA HIS A 72 3.93 9.84 -4.56
C HIS A 72 4.15 8.41 -5.06
N VAL A 73 5.38 7.93 -4.97
CA VAL A 73 5.68 6.50 -5.03
C VAL A 73 5.43 5.91 -3.65
N VAL A 74 4.62 4.86 -3.59
CA VAL A 74 4.27 4.15 -2.37
C VAL A 74 4.92 2.79 -2.37
N GLU A 75 5.54 2.43 -1.24
CA GLU A 75 6.13 1.11 -1.03
C GLU A 75 5.77 0.57 0.35
N GLY A 76 5.34 -0.69 0.38
CA GLY A 76 4.99 -1.41 1.59
C GLY A 76 6.11 -2.30 2.11
N TYR A 77 6.42 -2.20 3.41
CA TYR A 77 7.46 -3.01 4.03
C TYR A 77 7.19 -3.34 5.50
N TYR A 78 7.91 -4.32 6.06
CA TYR A 78 7.88 -4.61 7.50
C TYR A 78 8.92 -3.81 8.28
N SER A 79 8.52 -3.28 9.44
CA SER A 79 9.36 -2.44 10.29
C SER A 79 10.63 -3.09 10.85
N SER A 80 10.81 -4.40 10.67
CA SER A 80 11.92 -5.21 11.22
C SER A 80 12.93 -5.68 10.17
N GLY A 81 12.93 -5.11 8.96
CA GLY A 81 13.83 -5.52 7.88
C GLY A 81 13.53 -6.93 7.35
N THR A 82 12.36 -7.48 7.69
CA THR A 82 11.85 -8.71 7.11
C THR A 82 11.31 -8.39 5.72
N SER A 83 11.64 -9.22 4.73
CA SER A 83 11.08 -9.08 3.38
C SER A 83 9.57 -9.28 3.41
N VAL A 84 8.85 -8.43 2.67
CA VAL A 84 7.42 -8.63 2.43
C VAL A 84 7.24 -9.71 1.36
N PRO A 85 6.37 -10.69 1.56
CA PRO A 85 5.96 -11.63 0.52
C PRO A 85 5.52 -10.88 -0.76
N GLU A 86 5.95 -11.36 -1.93
CA GLU A 86 5.71 -10.66 -3.20
C GLU A 86 4.22 -10.42 -3.48
N ASP A 87 3.38 -11.38 -3.09
CA ASP A 87 1.93 -11.33 -3.21
C ASP A 87 1.27 -10.27 -2.34
N ALA A 88 1.99 -9.68 -1.38
CA ALA A 88 1.45 -8.64 -0.51
C ALA A 88 2.38 -7.43 -0.40
N HIS A 89 3.31 -7.33 -1.35
CA HIS A 89 4.10 -6.14 -1.58
C HIS A 89 3.25 -5.09 -2.30
N ILE A 90 2.95 -4.01 -1.60
CA ILE A 90 2.34 -2.83 -2.20
C ILE A 90 3.45 -1.99 -2.81
N PHE A 91 3.42 -1.83 -4.13
CA PHE A 91 4.32 -0.93 -4.83
C PHE A 91 3.61 -0.28 -6.01
N GLY A 92 3.60 1.04 -6.04
CA GLY A 92 2.95 1.79 -7.12
C GLY A 92 3.00 3.30 -6.89
N THR A 93 2.30 4.02 -7.74
CA THR A 93 2.21 5.48 -7.68
C THR A 93 0.79 5.89 -7.33
N ILE A 94 0.66 6.94 -6.52
CA ILE A 94 -0.61 7.56 -6.15
C ILE A 94 -0.49 9.08 -6.31
N ASN A 95 -1.47 9.71 -6.93
CA ASN A 95 -1.58 11.15 -6.99
C ASN A 95 -2.50 11.65 -5.87
N ILE A 96 -1.98 12.44 -4.93
CA ILE A 96 -2.77 13.02 -3.85
C ILE A 96 -3.32 14.38 -4.30
N VAL A 97 -4.64 14.56 -4.24
CA VAL A 97 -5.32 15.80 -4.64
C VAL A 97 -6.03 16.48 -3.45
N PRO A 98 -6.23 17.81 -3.49
CA PRO A 98 -6.95 18.54 -2.45
C PRO A 98 -8.39 18.02 -2.23
N ALA A 99 -8.94 18.27 -1.04
CA ALA A 99 -10.29 17.88 -0.61
C ALA A 99 -11.44 18.57 -1.35
#